data_AF-A0A2S9GLB5-F1
#
_entry.id   AF-A0A2S9GLB5-F1
#
_cell.length_a   1.000
_cell.length_b   1.000
_cell.length_c   1.000
_cell.angle_alpha   90.00
_cell.angle_beta   90.00
_cell.angle_gamma   90.00
#
_symmetry.space_group_name_H-M   'P 1'
#
loop_
_entity.id
_entity.type
_entity.pdbx_description
1 polymer ?
#
loop_
_entity_poly.entity_id
_entity_poly.type
_entity_poly.pdbx_seq_one_letter_code
_entity_poly.pdbx_strand_id
1 'polypeptide(L)' 'MGAPVPAHVQEGPEVFAAEQERIFENMWFCAVRSSDLALAGKFKKVQVGRESVL' A
#
# COMPACT_ATOMS: atom_id res chain seq x y z
N MET A 1 2.95 -3.50 -26.07
CA MET A 1 3.31 -4.50 -25.04
C MET A 1 4.60 -4.06 -24.40
N GLY A 2 4.59 -3.67 -23.12
CA GLY A 2 5.82 -3.35 -22.39
C GLY A 2 6.61 -4.63 -22.10
N ALA A 3 7.94 -4.55 -22.15
CA ALA A 3 8.81 -5.66 -21.75
C ALA A 3 8.56 -6.00 -20.27
N PRO A 4 8.66 -7.29 -19.87
CA PRO A 4 8.56 -7.67 -18.47
C PRO A 4 9.65 -6.97 -17.66
N VAL A 5 9.31 -6.60 -16.42
CA VAL A 5 10.27 -6.01 -15.47
C VAL A 5 11.44 -6.99 -15.30
N PRO A 6 12.70 -6.54 -15.44
CA PRO A 6 13.86 -7.40 -15.24
C PRO A 6 13.85 -8.07 -13.86
N ALA A 7 14.14 -9.37 -13.82
CA ALA A 7 14.08 -10.18 -12.60
C ALA A 7 14.96 -9.67 -11.44
N HIS A 8 15.92 -8.78 -11.69
CA HIS A 8 16.80 -8.20 -10.66
C HIS A 8 16.13 -7.12 -9.79
N VAL A 9 14.87 -6.75 -10.07
CA VAL A 9 14.06 -5.89 -9.19
C VAL A 9 13.29 -6.72 -8.14
N GLN A 10 13.27 -8.05 -8.27
CA GLN A 10 12.33 -8.87 -7.53
C GLN A 10 13.04 -9.66 -6.42
N GLU A 11 12.57 -9.42 -5.20
CA GLU A 11 12.72 -10.24 -3.98
C GLU A 11 13.97 -9.99 -3.13
N GLY A 12 13.87 -8.97 -2.26
CA GLY A 12 14.77 -8.77 -1.13
C GLY A 12 14.08 -7.90 -0.06
N PRO A 13 14.29 -8.17 1.24
CA PRO A 13 13.71 -7.35 2.31
C PRO A 13 14.17 -5.89 2.23
N GLU A 14 15.37 -5.62 1.72
CA GLU A 14 15.89 -4.27 1.49
C GLU A 14 15.17 -3.54 0.35
N VAL A 15 14.82 -4.25 -0.72
CA VAL A 15 14.05 -3.67 -1.84
C VAL A 15 12.65 -3.33 -1.34
N PHE A 16 11.99 -4.23 -0.61
CA PHE A 16 10.67 -3.97 -0.05
C PHE A 16 10.68 -2.81 0.98
N ALA A 17 11.73 -2.71 1.80
CA ALA A 17 11.87 -1.58 2.72
C ALA A 17 11.99 -0.24 1.97
N ALA A 18 12.74 -0.22 0.87
CA ALA A 18 12.84 0.97 0.02
C ALA A 18 11.51 1.31 -0.68
N GLU A 19 10.73 0.31 -1.10
CA GLU A 19 9.38 0.50 -1.64
C GLU A 19 8.41 1.04 -0.59
N GLN A 20 8.49 0.57 0.66
CA GLN A 20 7.70 1.11 1.78
C GLN A 20 7.94 2.60 1.96
N GLU A 21 9.19 3.02 2.05
CA GLU A 21 9.53 4.43 2.18
C GLU A 21 9.14 5.23 0.94
N ARG A 22 9.50 4.78 -0.26
CA ARG A 22 9.44 5.64 -1.46
C ARG A 22 8.09 5.61 -2.18
N ILE A 23 7.32 4.54 -1.99
CA ILE A 23 6.05 4.33 -2.68
C ILE A 23 4.92 4.38 -1.64
N PHE A 24 4.90 3.45 -0.69
CA PHE A 24 3.74 3.32 0.21
C PHE A 24 3.55 4.50 1.17
N GLU A 25 4.64 5.13 1.60
CA GLU A 25 4.61 6.26 2.55
C GLU A 25 4.54 7.63 1.84
N ASN A 26 4.69 7.68 0.50
CA ASN A 26 4.81 8.92 -0.26
C ASN A 26 3.76 9.10 -1.37
N MET A 27 2.81 8.17 -1.51
CA MET A 27 1.81 8.18 -2.59
C MET A 27 0.38 8.01 -2.08
N TRP A 28 -0.58 8.33 -2.95
CA TRP A 28 -1.99 8.08 -2.69
C TRP A 28 -2.39 6.64 -3.03
N PHE A 29 -3.12 6.00 -2.11
CA PHE A 29 -3.67 4.66 -2.30
C PHE A 29 -5.16 4.64 -1.93
N CYS A 30 -5.91 3.78 -2.60
CA CYS A 30 -7.27 3.48 -2.19
C CYS A 30 -7.23 2.60 -0.93
N ALA A 31 -7.46 3.19 0.24
CA ALA A 31 -7.37 2.51 1.53
C ALA A 31 -8.64 1.68 1.86
N VAL A 32 -9.82 2.15 1.44
CA VAL A 32 -11.11 1.52 1.75
C VAL A 32 -12.18 1.92 0.73
N ARG A 33 -13.15 1.04 0.51
CA ARG A 33 -14.33 1.34 -0.31
C ARG A 33 -15.39 2.07 0.53
N SER A 34 -16.02 3.11 -0.01
CA SER A 34 -17.02 3.91 0.73
C SER A 34 -18.19 3.10 1.30
N SER A 35 -18.63 2.04 0.62
CA SER A 35 -19.69 1.15 1.13
C SER A 35 -19.30 0.43 2.42
N ASP A 36 -18.01 0.22 2.66
CA ASP A 36 -17.53 -0.39 3.90
C ASP A 36 -17.69 0.56 5.08
N LEU A 37 -17.83 1.86 4.86
CA LEU A 37 -17.98 2.92 5.87
C LEU A 37 -19.37 3.60 5.84
N ALA A 38 -20.38 2.93 5.32
CA ALA A 38 -21.68 3.55 5.00
C ALA A 38 -22.50 4.08 6.20
N LEU A 39 -22.07 3.83 7.44
CA LEU A 39 -22.80 4.20 8.66
C LEU A 39 -21.93 5.08 9.55
N ALA A 40 -22.56 6.05 10.22
CA ALA A 40 -21.89 6.87 11.23
C ALA A 40 -21.28 5.98 12.33
N GLY A 41 -20.03 6.27 12.72
CA GLY A 41 -19.30 5.47 13.70
C GLY A 41 -18.73 4.15 13.18
N LYS A 42 -18.89 3.84 11.88
CA LYS A 42 -18.25 2.68 11.26
C LYS A 42 -16.86 3.05 10.77
N PHE A 43 -15.84 2.43 11.35
CA PHE A 43 -14.43 2.63 10.99
C PHE A 43 -13.81 1.31 10.50
N LYS A 44 -12.75 1.40 9.70
CA LYS A 44 -12.00 0.24 9.23
C LYS A 44 -10.52 0.50 9.40
N LYS A 45 -9.92 -0.24 10.33
CA LYS A 45 -8.47 -0.24 10.48
C LYS A 45 -7.84 -0.97 9.30
N VAL A 46 -6.87 -0.36 8.64
CA VAL A 46 -6.15 -0.91 7.49
C VAL A 46 -4.65 -0.74 7.65
N GLN A 47 -3.87 -1.68 7.12
CA GLN A 47 -2.41 -1.59 7.08
C GLN A 47 -1.99 -0.97 5.74
N VAL A 48 -1.24 0.13 5.77
CA VAL A 48 -0.64 0.77 4.59
C VAL A 48 0.85 0.92 4.83
N GLY A 49 1.69 0.29 4.00
CA GLY A 49 3.13 0.21 4.28
C GLY A 49 3.37 -0.35 5.69
N ARG A 50 4.06 0.42 6.53
CA ARG A 50 4.35 0.07 7.93
C ARG A 50 3.35 0.63 8.94
N GLU A 51 2.36 1.38 8.48
CA GLU A 51 1.41 2.08 9.35
C GLU A 51 0.05 1.40 9.45
N SER A 52 -0.50 1.41 10.66
CA SER A 52 -1.89 1.01 10.94
C SER A 52 -2.76 2.27 10.98
N VAL A 53 -3.63 2.44 9.98
CA VAL A 53 -4.50 3.61 9.79
C VAL A 53 -5.93 3.28 10.24
N LEU A 54 -6.63 4.23 10.86
CA LEU A 54 -8.04 4.12 11.28
C LEU A 54 -8.95 5.11 10.56
#